data_AF-A0A924VX54-F1
#
_entry.id   AF-A0A924VX54-F1
#
_cell.length_a   1.000
_cell.length_b   1.000
_cell.length_c   1.000
_cell.angle_alpha   90.00
_cell.angle_beta   90.00
_cell.angle_gamma   90.00
#
_symmetry.space_group_name_H-M   'P 1'
#
loop_
_entity.id
_entity.type
_entity.pdbx_description
1 polymer ?
#
loop_
_entity_poly.entity_id
_entity_poly.type
_entity_poly.pdbx_seq_one_letter_code
_entity_poly.pdbx_strand_id
1 'polypeptide(L)'
;MKAGAQIIISNALRSYAPLILLFALTLLVARAPGSAIGLSAGLAFALALALHALVYGAAAFCAAFPPVLARLLLMLGVIAAMVGAGLPRWVFAPQLIEGGVFAATSASAALVVAVLFGRASMLRDAEW
;
A
#
# COMPACT_ATOMS: atom_id res chain seq x y z
N MET A 1 -11.48 23.67 1.26
CA MET A 1 -10.37 24.03 2.18
C MET A 1 -9.84 25.41 1.77
N LYS A 2 -9.22 26.20 2.67
CA LYS A 2 -8.53 27.43 2.25
C LYS A 2 -7.37 27.04 1.31
N ALA A 3 -7.26 27.68 0.14
CA ALA A 3 -6.28 27.32 -0.90
C ALA A 3 -4.85 27.15 -0.36
N GLY A 4 -4.41 28.01 0.57
CA GLY A 4 -3.08 27.90 1.20
C GLY A 4 -2.85 26.62 2.02
N ALA A 5 -3.88 26.08 2.68
CA ALA A 5 -3.75 24.86 3.49
C ALA A 5 -3.53 23.61 2.62
N GLN A 6 -4.15 23.55 1.44
CA GLN A 6 -4.03 22.42 0.51
C GLN A 6 -2.65 22.39 -0.16
N ILE A 7 -2.05 23.55 -0.43
CA ILE A 7 -0.67 23.66 -0.92
C ILE A 7 0.32 23.13 0.13
N ILE A 8 0.13 23.48 1.40
CA ILE A 8 1.01 23.00 2.48
C ILE A 8 0.91 21.48 2.62
N ILE A 9 -0.31 20.92 2.63
CA ILE A 9 -0.54 19.49 2.80
C ILE A 9 0.00 18.67 1.61
N SER A 10 -0.22 19.14 0.38
CA SER A 10 0.32 18.47 -0.82
C SER A 10 1.85 18.50 -0.89
N ASN A 11 2.47 19.62 -0.51
CA ASN A 11 3.94 19.69 -0.41
C ASN A 11 4.49 18.79 0.71
N ALA A 12 3.83 18.75 1.87
CA ALA A 12 4.22 17.85 2.96
C ALA A 12 4.13 16.39 2.51
N LEU A 13 3.05 15.99 1.84
CA LEU A 13 2.89 14.63 1.36
C LEU A 13 3.97 14.27 0.32
N ARG A 14 4.34 15.19 -0.58
CA ARG A 14 5.40 14.95 -1.56
C ARG A 14 6.75 14.64 -0.90
N SER A 15 7.03 15.25 0.24
CA SER A 15 8.24 15.00 1.03
C SER A 15 8.15 13.75 1.90
N TYR A 16 7.01 13.50 2.56
CA TYR A 16 6.87 12.40 3.53
C TYR A 16 6.46 11.06 2.90
N ALA A 17 5.69 11.05 1.81
CA ALA A 17 5.28 9.82 1.14
C ALA A 17 6.48 8.90 0.77
N PRO A 18 7.56 9.38 0.13
CA PRO A 18 8.70 8.51 -0.16
C PRO A 18 9.40 8.01 1.11
N LEU A 19 9.42 8.80 2.19
CA LEU A 19 9.98 8.38 3.48
C LEU A 19 9.13 7.29 4.16
N ILE A 20 7.80 7.40 4.10
CA ILE A 20 6.88 6.37 4.63
C ILE A 20 7.01 5.08 3.81
N LEU A 21 7.11 5.18 2.48
CA LEU A 21 7.34 4.03 1.60
C LEU A 21 8.69 3.37 1.91
N LEU A 22 9.76 4.15 2.04
CA LEU A 22 11.06 3.65 2.41
C LEU A 22 11.02 2.98 3.79
N PHE A 23 10.33 3.57 4.76
CA PHE A 23 10.12 2.98 6.08
C PHE A 23 9.38 1.64 6.02
N ALA A 24 8.32 1.53 5.21
CA ALA A 24 7.60 0.27 5.02
C ALA A 24 8.52 -0.80 4.42
N LEU A 25 9.34 -0.44 3.42
CA LEU A 25 10.29 -1.36 2.80
C LEU A 25 11.43 -1.75 3.75
N THR A 26 11.95 -0.82 4.56
CA THR A 26 12.98 -1.13 5.55
C THR A 26 12.44 -2.02 6.65
N LEU A 27 11.19 -1.84 7.09
CA LEU A 27 10.54 -2.79 8.02
C LEU A 27 10.54 -4.21 7.43
N LEU A 28 10.16 -4.36 6.16
CA LEU A 28 10.10 -5.67 5.51
C LEU A 28 11.47 -6.33 5.36
N VAL A 29 12.51 -5.56 5.02
CA VAL A 29 13.83 -6.09 4.66
C VAL A 29 14.78 -6.20 5.86
N ALA A 30 14.74 -5.26 6.81
CA ALA A 30 15.71 -5.19 7.90
C ALA A 30 15.34 -6.07 9.10
N ARG A 31 14.10 -6.60 9.15
CA ARG A 31 13.64 -7.44 10.25
C ARG A 31 13.85 -8.91 9.93
N ALA A 32 14.08 -9.70 10.98
CA ALA A 32 14.24 -11.14 10.86
C ALA A 32 12.98 -11.76 10.22
N PRO A 33 13.12 -12.59 9.17
CA PRO A 33 12.01 -13.30 8.55
C PRO A 33 11.26 -14.18 9.57
N GLY A 34 9.93 -14.20 9.52
CA GLY A 34 9.08 -14.96 10.45
C GLY A 34 8.70 -14.21 11.74
N SER A 35 8.96 -12.90 11.80
CA SER A 35 8.56 -12.04 12.93
C SER A 35 7.17 -11.38 12.77
N ALA A 36 6.37 -11.85 11.80
CA ALA A 36 5.07 -11.29 11.41
C ALA A 36 5.15 -9.83 10.94
N ILE A 37 6.29 -9.42 10.38
CA ILE A 37 6.54 -8.03 10.00
C ILE A 37 5.81 -7.62 8.71
N GLY A 38 5.52 -8.58 7.82
CA GLY A 38 4.91 -8.36 6.51
C GLY A 38 3.57 -7.65 6.60
N LEU A 39 2.75 -7.98 7.61
CA LEU A 39 1.48 -7.28 7.87
C LEU A 39 1.72 -5.81 8.25
N SER A 40 2.60 -5.56 9.23
CA SER A 40 2.87 -4.21 9.70
C SER A 40 3.52 -3.32 8.63
N ALA A 41 4.46 -3.86 7.87
CA ALA A 41 5.05 -3.20 6.71
C ALA A 41 3.99 -2.91 5.64
N GLY A 42 3.07 -3.86 5.39
CA GLY A 42 1.97 -3.69 4.46
C GLY A 42 1.00 -2.59 4.88
N LEU A 43 0.70 -2.49 6.18
CA LEU A 43 -0.13 -1.42 6.76
C LEU A 43 0.55 -0.05 6.67
N ALA A 44 1.87 0.02 6.92
CA ALA A 44 2.63 1.26 6.73
C ALA A 44 2.62 1.73 5.27
N PHE A 45 2.74 0.79 4.32
CA PHE A 45 2.60 1.09 2.90
C PHE A 45 1.17 1.54 2.54
N ALA A 46 0.16 0.86 3.08
CA ALA A 46 -1.25 1.21 2.91
C ALA A 46 -1.57 2.62 3.42
N LEU A 47 -0.92 3.06 4.52
CA LEU A 47 -1.05 4.42 5.02
C LEU A 47 -0.57 5.44 3.98
N ALA A 48 0.59 5.22 3.35
CA ALA A 48 1.08 6.10 2.29
C ALA A 48 0.10 6.18 1.11
N LEU A 49 -0.48 5.05 0.70
CA LEU A 49 -1.50 4.98 -0.34
C LEU A 49 -2.77 5.75 0.02
N ALA A 50 -3.26 5.58 1.25
CA ALA A 50 -4.45 6.26 1.74
C ALA A 50 -4.23 7.77 1.81
N LEU A 51 -3.06 8.22 2.27
CA LEU A 51 -2.68 9.63 2.28
C LEU A 51 -2.60 10.20 0.85
N HIS A 52 -2.03 9.44 -0.09
CA HIS A 52 -1.98 9.83 -1.50
C HIS A 52 -3.38 10.03 -2.09
N ALA A 53 -4.28 9.08 -1.85
CA ALA A 53 -5.68 9.20 -2.29
C ALA A 53 -6.39 10.39 -1.63
N LEU A 54 -6.18 10.62 -0.33
CA LEU A 54 -6.83 11.69 0.41
C LEU A 54 -6.41 13.09 -0.06
N VAL A 55 -5.13 13.25 -0.44
CA VAL A 55 -4.57 14.54 -0.84
C VAL A 55 -4.78 14.84 -2.33
N TYR A 56 -4.63 13.84 -3.20
CA TYR A 56 -4.70 14.03 -4.66
C TYR A 56 -5.99 13.53 -5.31
N GLY A 57 -6.84 12.82 -4.57
CA GLY A 57 -8.13 12.33 -5.05
C GLY A 57 -8.06 10.97 -5.78
N ALA A 58 -9.24 10.49 -6.18
CA ALA A 58 -9.42 9.15 -6.73
C ALA A 58 -8.73 8.94 -8.09
N ALA A 59 -8.79 9.93 -8.97
CA ALA A 59 -8.21 9.86 -10.32
C ALA A 59 -6.67 9.72 -10.27
N ALA A 60 -6.01 10.59 -9.49
CA ALA A 60 -4.56 10.54 -9.29
C ALA A 60 -4.12 9.21 -8.66
N PHE A 61 -4.88 8.73 -7.66
CA PHE A 61 -4.63 7.44 -7.05
C PHE A 61 -4.72 6.27 -8.04
N CYS A 62 -5.78 6.22 -8.86
CA CYS A 62 -5.94 5.17 -9.86
C CYS A 62 -4.88 5.22 -10.96
N ALA A 63 -4.35 6.41 -11.27
CA ALA A 63 -3.22 6.56 -12.18
C ALA A 63 -1.90 6.04 -11.57
N ALA A 64 -1.65 6.35 -10.29
CA ALA A 64 -0.47 5.90 -9.58
C ALA A 64 -0.50 4.40 -9.27
N PHE A 65 -1.66 3.85 -8.93
CA PHE A 65 -1.84 2.44 -8.61
C PHE A 65 -3.11 1.86 -9.27
N PRO A 66 -3.01 1.46 -10.56
CA PRO A 66 -4.13 0.90 -11.31
C PRO A 66 -4.80 -0.30 -10.61
N PRO A 67 -6.15 -0.36 -10.56
CA PRO A 67 -6.87 -1.47 -9.91
C PRO A 67 -6.51 -2.86 -10.46
N VAL A 68 -6.15 -2.95 -11.74
CA VAL A 68 -5.71 -4.20 -12.37
C VAL A 68 -4.39 -4.68 -11.75
N LEU A 69 -3.41 -3.78 -11.61
CA LEU A 69 -2.14 -4.11 -10.97
C LEU A 69 -2.32 -4.47 -9.50
N ALA A 70 -3.21 -3.78 -8.79
CA ALA A 70 -3.57 -4.11 -7.42
C ALA A 70 -4.14 -5.54 -7.30
N ARG A 71 -5.04 -5.95 -8.21
CA ARG A 71 -5.59 -7.32 -8.21
C ARG A 71 -4.53 -8.37 -8.50
N LEU A 72 -3.65 -8.12 -9.47
CA LEU A 72 -2.53 -9.02 -9.79
C LEU A 72 -1.58 -9.15 -8.61
N LEU A 73 -1.22 -8.03 -7.97
CA LEU A 73 -0.34 -8.03 -6.80
C LEU A 73 -0.98 -8.75 -5.62
N LEU A 74 -2.30 -8.58 -5.40
CA LEU A 74 -3.04 -9.31 -4.38
C LEU A 74 -3.01 -10.82 -4.64
N MET A 75 -3.31 -11.25 -5.87
CA MET A 75 -3.28 -12.65 -6.26
C MET A 75 -1.88 -13.25 -6.05
N LEU A 76 -0.84 -12.58 -6.55
CA LEU A 76 0.55 -13.04 -6.40
C LEU A 76 0.97 -13.07 -4.92
N GLY A 77 0.59 -12.07 -4.13
CA GLY A 77 0.89 -12.01 -2.70
C GLY A 77 0.26 -13.15 -1.91
N VAL A 78 -1.01 -13.46 -2.19
CA VAL A 78 -1.71 -14.61 -1.58
C VAL A 78 -1.06 -15.92 -1.99
N ILE A 79 -0.76 -16.11 -3.28
CA ILE A 79 -0.08 -17.33 -3.77
C ILE A 79 1.29 -17.48 -3.09
N ALA A 80 2.10 -16.43 -3.03
CA ALA A 80 3.40 -16.45 -2.38
C ALA A 80 3.28 -16.86 -0.90
N ALA A 81 2.33 -16.26 -0.16
CA ALA A 81 2.10 -16.60 1.24
C ALA A 81 1.67 -18.07 1.43
N MET A 82 0.77 -18.56 0.59
CA MET A 82 0.29 -19.95 0.66
C MET A 82 1.36 -20.96 0.26
N VAL A 83 2.13 -20.69 -0.80
CA VAL A 83 3.25 -21.55 -1.23
C VAL A 83 4.34 -21.61 -0.16
N GLY A 84 4.68 -20.46 0.45
CA GLY A 84 5.63 -20.42 1.56
C GLY A 84 5.15 -21.22 2.77
N ALA A 85 3.87 -21.08 3.14
CA ALA A 85 3.26 -21.85 4.23
C ALA A 85 3.21 -23.36 3.93
N GLY A 86 3.01 -23.75 2.66
CA GLY A 86 2.98 -25.14 2.21
C GLY A 86 4.35 -25.83 2.14
N LEU A 87 5.45 -25.06 2.22
CA LEU A 87 6.82 -25.56 2.12
C LEU A 87 7.66 -25.17 3.36
N PRO A 88 7.29 -25.60 4.59
CA PRO A 88 7.89 -25.08 5.82
C PRO A 88 9.38 -25.42 6.00
N ARG A 89 9.91 -26.42 5.27
CA ARG A 89 11.34 -26.78 5.29
C ARG A 89 12.17 -26.00 4.28
N TRP A 90 11.56 -25.17 3.45
CA TRP A 90 12.28 -24.40 2.46
C TRP A 90 12.93 -23.18 3.12
N VAL A 91 14.22 -22.95 2.81
CA VAL A 91 15.05 -21.91 3.44
C VAL A 91 14.46 -20.50 3.25
N PHE A 92 13.72 -20.27 2.17
CA PHE A 92 13.09 -18.99 1.85
C PHE A 92 11.60 -18.91 2.22
N ALA A 93 11.04 -19.94 2.86
CA ALA A 93 9.62 -19.95 3.21
C ALA A 93 9.22 -18.75 4.09
N PRO A 94 9.96 -18.38 5.16
CA PRO A 94 9.62 -17.21 5.96
C PRO A 94 9.62 -15.91 5.15
N GLN A 95 10.61 -15.71 4.28
CA GLN A 95 10.72 -14.52 3.43
C GLN A 95 9.56 -14.45 2.42
N LEU A 96 9.21 -15.58 1.82
CA LEU A 96 8.11 -15.64 0.87
C LEU A 96 6.75 -15.38 1.53
N ILE A 97 6.56 -15.88 2.76
CA ILE A 97 5.36 -15.59 3.56
C ILE A 97 5.26 -14.10 3.87
N GLU A 98 6.30 -13.51 4.44
CA GLU A 98 6.28 -12.10 4.85
C GLU A 98 6.13 -11.16 3.65
N GLY A 99 6.84 -11.42 2.56
CA GLY A 99 6.70 -10.67 1.31
C GLY A 99 5.33 -10.84 0.67
N GLY A 100 4.76 -12.05 0.71
CA GLY A 100 3.42 -12.33 0.23
C GLY A 100 2.34 -11.60 1.04
N VAL A 101 2.45 -11.62 2.38
CA VAL A 101 1.54 -10.90 3.29
C VAL A 101 1.66 -9.39 3.10
N PHE A 102 2.87 -8.86 2.91
CA PHE A 102 3.08 -7.45 2.57
C PHE A 102 2.36 -7.05 1.27
N ALA A 103 2.56 -7.82 0.21
CA ALA A 103 1.95 -7.58 -1.09
C ALA A 103 0.42 -7.67 -1.02
N ALA A 104 -0.11 -8.70 -0.34
CA ALA A 104 -1.55 -8.88 -0.17
C ALA A 104 -2.19 -7.75 0.66
N THR A 105 -1.54 -7.33 1.74
CA THR A 105 -2.03 -6.26 2.63
C THR A 105 -2.04 -4.90 1.91
N SER A 106 -0.94 -4.55 1.25
CA SER A 106 -0.85 -3.29 0.49
C SER A 106 -1.84 -3.25 -0.68
N ALA A 107 -1.95 -4.34 -1.45
CA ALA A 107 -2.86 -4.43 -2.59
C ALA A 107 -4.34 -4.43 -2.17
N SER A 108 -4.70 -5.16 -1.12
CA SER A 108 -6.08 -5.16 -0.59
C SER A 108 -6.48 -3.77 -0.09
N ALA A 109 -5.61 -3.10 0.67
CA ALA A 109 -5.85 -1.73 1.10
C ALA A 109 -6.02 -0.77 -0.09
N ALA A 110 -5.19 -0.91 -1.13
CA ALA A 110 -5.31 -0.10 -2.34
C ALA A 110 -6.67 -0.28 -3.03
N LEU A 111 -7.16 -1.51 -3.13
CA LEU A 111 -8.48 -1.81 -3.70
C LEU A 111 -9.61 -1.26 -2.83
N VAL A 112 -9.50 -1.37 -1.51
CA VAL A 112 -10.47 -0.79 -0.57
C VAL A 112 -10.52 0.73 -0.74
N VAL A 113 -9.37 1.40 -0.78
CA VAL A 113 -9.28 2.85 -1.02
C VAL A 113 -9.92 3.22 -2.36
N ALA A 114 -9.57 2.52 -3.45
CA ALA A 114 -10.17 2.77 -4.76
C ALA A 114 -11.70 2.67 -4.75
N VAL A 115 -12.26 1.66 -4.06
CA VAL A 115 -13.71 1.47 -3.94
C VAL A 115 -14.36 2.58 -3.10
N LEU A 116 -13.76 2.93 -1.94
CA LEU A 116 -14.29 3.96 -1.06
C LEU A 116 -14.32 5.32 -1.76
N PHE A 117 -13.23 5.68 -2.43
CA PHE A 117 -13.09 6.96 -3.14
C PHE A 117 -13.93 7.01 -4.42
N GLY A 118 -14.09 5.88 -5.13
CA GLY A 118 -15.00 5.79 -6.28
C GLY A 118 -16.48 5.95 -5.90
N ARG A 119 -16.86 5.63 -4.65
CA ARG A 119 -18.22 5.78 -4.12
C ARG A 119 -18.47 7.14 -3.47
N ALA A 120 -17.44 7.79 -2.95
CA ALA A 120 -17.55 9.11 -2.33
C ALA A 120 -17.56 10.21 -3.41
N SER A 121 -18.74 10.74 -3.74
CA SER A 121 -18.90 11.80 -4.75
C SER A 121 -18.05 13.05 -4.46
N MET A 122 -17.81 13.37 -3.17
CA MET A 122 -16.98 14.50 -2.75
C MET A 122 -15.47 14.29 -2.92
N LEU A 123 -15.00 13.06 -3.19
CA LEU A 123 -13.58 12.70 -3.33
C LEU A 123 -13.20 12.30 -4.76
N ARG A 124 -14.18 12.35 -5.67
CA ARG A 124 -14.06 11.79 -7.02
C ARG A 124 -13.11 12.61 -7.88
N ASP A 125 -13.19 13.93 -7.76
CA ASP A 125 -12.25 14.89 -8.31
C ASP A 125 -12.29 16.12 -7.38
N ALA A 126 -11.15 16.53 -6.82
CA ALA A 126 -11.05 17.93 -6.44
C ALA A 126 -11.16 18.68 -7.78
N GLU A 127 -12.18 19.50 -7.98
CA GLU A 127 -12.20 20.42 -9.11
C GLU A 127 -11.09 21.45 -8.86
N TRP A 128 -10.10 21.50 -9.74
CA TRP A 128 -9.00 22.48 -9.73
C TRP A 128 -9.36 23.55 -10.75
#